data_AF-A0A7Y2U647-F1
#
_entry.id   AF-A0A7Y2U647-F1
#
_cell.length_a   1.000
_cell.length_b   1.000
_cell.length_c   1.000
_cell.angle_alpha   90.00
_cell.angle_beta   90.00
_cell.angle_gamma   90.00
#
_symmetry.space_group_name_H-M   'P 1'
#
loop_
_entity.id
_entity.type
_entity.pdbx_description
1 polymer ?
#
loop_
_entity_poly.entity_id
_entity_poly.type
_entity_poly.pdbx_seq_one_letter_code
_entity_poly.pdbx_strand_id
1 'polypeptide(L)'
;MKQVYLAIDLGAGSGRLVAGVYDGTKLELEEVNRFANDGIEIGGRCFWNTPQLFDSIMQGLKQAVENYGESVVSIAADTWGCDH
;
A
#
# COMPACT_ATOMS: atom_id res chain seq x y z
N MET A 1 -17.59 5.69 16.03
CA MET A 1 -16.83 4.49 15.61
C MET A 1 -15.55 4.97 14.95
N LYS A 2 -14.43 4.27 15.16
CA LYS A 2 -13.18 4.60 14.47
C LYS A 2 -13.36 4.33 12.98
N GLN A 3 -12.83 5.21 12.14
CA GLN A 3 -12.80 5.05 10.69
C GLN A 3 -11.37 4.80 10.26
N VAL A 4 -11.17 3.85 9.36
CA VAL A 4 -9.86 3.46 8.86
C VAL A 4 -9.76 3.79 7.38
N TYR A 5 -8.73 4.56 7.05
CA TYR A 5 -8.41 5.02 5.71
C TYR A 5 -7.12 4.33 5.28
N LEU A 6 -7.15 3.55 4.20
CA LEU A 6 -5.97 2.83 3.72
C LEU A 6 -5.22 3.66 2.66
N ALA A 7 -3.91 3.74 2.79
CA ALA A 7 -3.02 4.37 1.83
C ALA A 7 -1.99 3.36 1.31
N ILE A 8 -1.97 3.14 0.00
CA ILE A 8 -0.91 2.40 -0.69
C ILE A 8 0.08 3.42 -1.23
N ASP A 9 1.32 3.38 -0.77
CA ASP A 9 2.41 4.22 -1.29
C ASP A 9 3.43 3.30 -1.98
N LEU A 10 3.58 3.48 -3.29
CA LEU A 10 4.54 2.76 -4.11
C LEU A 10 5.71 3.69 -4.47
N GLY A 11 6.81 3.55 -3.74
CA GLY A 11 8.09 4.16 -4.08
C GLY A 11 8.91 3.31 -5.05
N ALA A 12 9.98 3.89 -5.61
CA ALA A 12 10.81 3.24 -6.63
C ALA A 12 11.56 1.98 -6.14
N GLY A 13 11.75 1.79 -4.83
CA GLY A 13 12.42 0.60 -4.27
C GLY A 13 11.58 -0.18 -3.25
N SER A 14 10.46 0.38 -2.79
CA SER A 14 9.59 -0.27 -1.80
C SER A 14 8.15 0.21 -1.95
N GLY A 15 7.21 -0.66 -1.66
CA GLY A 15 5.82 -0.30 -1.42
C GLY A 15 5.43 -0.47 0.05
N ARG A 16 4.42 0.28 0.48
CA ARG A 16 3.81 0.14 1.81
C ARG A 16 2.31 0.32 1.76
N LEU A 17 1.62 -0.37 2.66
CA LEU A 17 0.23 -0.12 3.01
C LEU A 17 0.21 0.46 4.43
N VAL A 18 -0.39 1.64 4.58
CA VAL A 18 -0.56 2.32 5.87
C VAL A 18 -2.05 2.47 6.15
N ALA A 19 -2.45 2.17 7.39
CA ALA A 19 -3.78 2.45 7.90
C ALA A 19 -3.76 3.77 8.70
N GLY A 20 -4.60 4.71 8.29
CA GLY A 20 -4.94 5.90 9.06
C GLY A 20 -6.18 5.63 9.92
N VAL A 21 -6.00 5.47 11.23
CA VAL A 21 -7.07 5.21 12.18
C VAL A 21 -7.52 6.54 12.79
N TYR A 22 -8.73 6.96 12.45
CA TYR A 22 -9.31 8.23 12.92
C TYR A 22 -10.46 7.99 13.89
N ASP A 23 -10.35 8.56 15.10
CA ASP A 23 -11.39 8.43 16.14
C ASP A 23 -12.40 9.60 16.18
N GLY A 24 -12.28 10.57 15.27
CA GLY A 24 -13.05 11.81 15.26
C GLY A 24 -12.29 13.02 15.83
N THR A 25 -11.15 12.79 16.46
CA THR A 25 -10.30 13.86 17.05
C THR A 25 -8.82 13.66 16.76
N LYS A 26 -8.34 12.43 16.73
CA LYS A 26 -6.94 12.05 16.52
C LYS A 26 -6.83 11.09 15.34
N LEU A 27 -5.80 11.30 14.53
CA LEU A 27 -5.35 10.37 13.48
C LEU A 27 -4.09 9.66 13.96
N GLU A 28 -4.12 8.33 13.96
CA GLU A 28 -2.97 7.46 14.21
C GLU A 28 -2.61 6.72 12.93
N LEU A 29 -1.31 6.58 12.64
CA LEU A 29 -0.82 5.88 11.46
C LEU A 29 -0.19 4.55 11.86
N GLU A 30 -0.62 3.48 11.22
CA GLU A 30 -0.12 2.12 11.45
C GLU A 30 0.37 1.53 10.12
N GLU A 31 1.62 1.09 10.07
CA GLU A 31 2.13 0.36 8.91
C GLU A 31 1.57 -1.08 8.94
N VAL A 32 0.75 -1.42 7.95
CA VAL A 32 0.11 -2.74 7.85
C VAL A 32 1.01 -3.71 7.11
N ASN A 33 1.63 -3.26 6.03
CA ASN A 33 2.49 -4.10 5.21
C ASN A 33 3.57 -3.26 4.54
N ARG A 34 4.77 -3.83 4.42
CA ARG A 34 5.88 -3.27 3.65
C ARG A 34 6.47 -4.36 2.79
N PHE A 35 6.71 -4.04 1.52
CA PHE A 35 7.20 -4.98 0.53
C PHE A 35 8.22 -4.30 -0.40
N ALA A 36 9.10 -5.12 -0.98
CA ALA A 36 10.04 -4.64 -1.97
C ALA A 36 9.32 -4.29 -3.28
N ASN A 37 9.79 -3.25 -3.96
CA ASN A 37 9.43 -2.96 -5.34
C ASN A 37 10.63 -3.29 -6.23
N ASP A 38 10.94 -4.57 -6.31
CA ASP A 38 12.04 -5.05 -7.13
C ASP A 38 11.61 -5.03 -8.59
N GLY A 39 12.39 -4.35 -9.43
CA GLY A 39 12.24 -4.45 -10.87
C GLY A 39 12.53 -5.87 -11.35
N ILE A 40 12.02 -6.20 -12.54
CA ILE A 40 12.32 -7.44 -13.25
C ILE A 40 13.13 -7.13 -14.51
N GLU A 41 14.20 -7.90 -14.72
CA GLU A 41 14.99 -7.82 -15.95
C GLU A 41 14.45 -8.75 -17.03
N ILE A 42 14.11 -8.19 -18.20
CA ILE A 42 13.63 -8.94 -19.37
C ILE A 42 14.41 -8.47 -20.59
N GLY A 43 15.18 -9.36 -21.21
CA GLY A 43 15.96 -9.05 -22.41
C GLY A 43 16.98 -7.92 -22.20
N GLY A 44 17.59 -7.83 -21.02
CA GLY A 44 18.60 -6.80 -20.68
C GLY A 44 18.03 -5.41 -20.37
N ARG A 45 16.72 -5.30 -20.13
CA ARG A 45 16.05 -4.06 -19.70
C ARG A 45 15.31 -4.29 -18.40
N CYS A 46 15.24 -3.26 -17.57
CA CYS A 46 14.52 -3.28 -16.30
C CYS A 46 13.07 -2.81 -16.50
N PHE A 47 12.13 -3.52 -15.89
CA PHE A 47 10.71 -3.22 -15.87
C PHE A 47 10.19 -3.27 -14.43
N TRP A 48 9.08 -2.59 -14.15
CA TRP A 48 8.37 -2.80 -12.90
C TRP A 48 7.71 -4.18 -12.91
N ASN A 49 7.89 -4.95 -11.82
CA ASN A 49 7.21 -6.23 -11.65
C ASN A 49 5.77 -6.01 -11.16
N THR A 50 4.89 -5.54 -12.05
CA THR A 50 3.51 -5.19 -11.69
C THR A 50 2.67 -6.35 -11.14
N PRO A 51 2.84 -7.62 -11.57
CA PRO A 51 2.17 -8.75 -10.92
C PRO A 51 2.59 -8.91 -9.44
N GLN A 52 3.90 -8.87 -9.14
CA GLN A 52 4.39 -8.96 -7.76
C GLN A 52 3.89 -7.80 -6.90
N LEU A 53 3.86 -6.58 -7.45
CA LEU A 53 3.33 -5.41 -6.74
C LEU A 53 1.86 -5.59 -6.41
N PHE A 54 1.05 -6.04 -7.38
CA PHE A 54 -0.37 -6.30 -7.17
C PHE A 54 -0.60 -7.37 -6.09
N ASP A 55 0.13 -8.49 -6.15
CA ASP A 55 0.03 -9.54 -5.14
C ASP A 55 0.39 -9.02 -3.73
N SER A 56 1.42 -8.19 -3.64
CA SER A 56 1.87 -7.59 -2.37
C SER A 56 0.85 -6.60 -1.81
N ILE A 57 0.20 -5.81 -2.67
CA ILE A 57 -0.92 -4.94 -2.30
C ILE A 57 -2.08 -5.80 -1.78
N MET A 58 -2.48 -6.84 -2.52
CA MET A 58 -3.58 -7.71 -2.12
C MET A 58 -3.32 -8.42 -0.78
N GLN A 59 -2.08 -8.83 -0.51
CA GLN A 59 -1.69 -9.36 0.80
C GLN A 59 -1.81 -8.33 1.92
N GLY A 60 -1.41 -7.08 1.67
CA GLY A 60 -1.60 -5.99 2.63
C GLY A 60 -3.08 -5.71 2.90
N LEU A 61 -3.92 -5.68 1.86
CA LEU A 61 -5.36 -5.43 2.00
C LEU A 61 -6.07 -6.54 2.77
N LYS A 62 -5.67 -7.80 2.58
CA LYS A 62 -6.17 -8.91 3.41
C LYS A 62 -5.85 -8.69 4.88
N GLN A 63 -4.60 -8.36 5.21
CA GLN A 63 -4.20 -8.06 6.59
C GLN A 63 -4.95 -6.85 7.16
N ALA A 64 -5.17 -5.79 6.36
CA ALA A 64 -5.94 -4.63 6.79
C ALA A 64 -7.40 -5.00 7.12
N VAL A 65 -8.05 -5.81 6.29
CA VAL A 65 -9.41 -6.28 6.54
C VAL A 65 -9.47 -7.20 7.76
N GLU A 66 -8.48 -8.07 7.96
CA GLU A 66 -8.36 -8.91 9.16
C GLU A 66 -8.20 -8.06 10.44
N ASN A 67 -7.43 -6.98 10.39
CA ASN A 67 -7.15 -6.12 11.55
C ASN A 67 -8.29 -5.15 11.88
N TYR A 68 -8.94 -4.56 10.86
CA TYR A 68 -9.86 -3.44 11.04
C TYR A 68 -11.32 -3.73 10.62
N GLY A 69 -11.56 -4.78 9.84
CA GLY A 69 -12.88 -5.22 9.41
C GLY A 69 -13.71 -4.11 8.75
N GLU A 70 -14.96 -3.99 9.18
CA GLU A 70 -15.93 -2.99 8.67
C GLU A 70 -15.55 -1.53 8.99
N SER A 71 -14.50 -1.30 9.80
CA SER A 71 -14.02 0.06 10.08
C SER A 71 -13.29 0.68 8.88
N VAL A 72 -12.87 -0.11 7.90
CA VAL A 72 -12.24 0.39 6.67
C VAL A 72 -13.29 1.07 5.80
N VAL A 73 -13.12 2.37 5.56
CA VAL A 73 -14.10 3.19 4.83
C VAL A 73 -13.62 3.67 3.47
N SER A 74 -12.30 3.69 3.23
CA SER A 74 -11.74 4.05 1.94
C SER A 74 -10.33 3.53 1.73
N ILE A 75 -9.89 3.60 0.48
CA ILE A 75 -8.54 3.29 0.04
C ILE A 75 -8.08 4.31 -1.00
N ALA A 76 -6.81 4.71 -0.93
CA ALA A 76 -6.13 5.51 -1.93
C ALA A 76 -4.78 4.90 -2.28
N ALA A 77 -4.28 5.17 -3.49
CA ALA A 77 -2.96 4.75 -3.93
C ALA A 77 -2.20 5.94 -4.52
N ASP A 78 -0.94 6.06 -4.14
CA ASP A 78 0.03 6.94 -4.76
C ASP A 78 1.25 6.14 -5.24
N THR A 79 1.84 6.59 -6.34
CA THR A 79 2.98 5.92 -6.98
C THR A 79 4.04 6.94 -7.34
N TRP A 80 5.26 6.45 -7.59
CA TRP A 80 6.29 7.25 -8.24
C TRP A 80 5.76 7.88 -9.54
N GLY A 81 6.21 9.11 -9.83
CA GLY A 81 5.98 9.77 -11.11
C GLY A 81 7.11 9.50 -12.11
N CYS A 82 6.94 10.00 -13.34
CA CYS A 82 8.03 10.19 -14.30
C CYS A 82 8.29 11.69 -14.41
N ASP A 83 9.54 12.12 -14.25
CA ASP A 83 9.98 13.52 -14.27
C ASP A 83 10.58 13.93 -15.63
N HIS A 84 9.97 13.47 -16.73
CA HIS A 84 10.50 13.61 -18.09
C HIS A 84 9.68 14.59 -18.94
#